data_AF-A0A924HSU7-F1
#
_entry.id   AF-A0A924HSU7-F1
#
_cell.length_a   1.000
_cell.length_b   1.000
_cell.length_c   1.000
_cell.angle_alpha   90.00
_cell.angle_beta   90.00
_cell.angle_gamma   90.00
#
_symmetry.space_group_name_H-M   'P 1'
#
loop_
_entity.id
_entity.type
_entity.pdbx_description
1 polymer ?
#
loop_
_entity_poly.entity_id
_entity_poly.type
_entity_poly.pdbx_seq_one_letter_code
_entity_poly.pdbx_strand_id
1 'polypeptide(L)'
;MRYLKRNLQHIKELKAIYETNKINIPLKKRDAVSVAITTLVYEQQSTMHQTKTNSIPDRIVSIHQRYVRPIVRGKEGKKVELGSKLQVPLHNGSTFLDKLSWNNFSEGTCLVASVEKYKGRFDIILPGYWHTKFIAQEKTGDD
;
A
#
# COMPACT_ATOMS: atom_id res chain seq x y z
N MET A 1 5.15 17.31 -18.41
CA MET A 1 5.67 17.52 -17.03
C MET A 1 6.34 18.88 -16.75
N ARG A 2 6.51 19.78 -17.74
CA ARG A 2 7.23 21.06 -17.56
C ARG A 2 6.60 22.02 -16.55
N TYR A 3 5.27 22.14 -16.56
CA TYR A 3 4.54 23.05 -15.67
C TYR A 3 4.61 22.65 -14.19
N LEU A 4 4.45 21.35 -13.90
CA LEU A 4 4.54 20.84 -12.54
C LEU A 4 5.95 21.03 -11.97
N LYS A 5 6.98 20.70 -12.76
CA LYS A 5 8.39 20.93 -12.40
C LYS A 5 8.63 22.39 -12.05
N ARG A 6 8.21 23.31 -12.92
CA ARG A 6 8.36 24.76 -12.71
C ARG A 6 7.66 25.22 -11.43
N ASN A 7 6.41 24.80 -11.23
CA ASN A 7 5.64 25.22 -10.05
C ASN A 7 6.24 24.68 -8.75
N LEU A 8 6.69 23.42 -8.73
CA LEU A 8 7.41 22.86 -7.57
C LEU A 8 8.73 23.60 -7.29
N GLN A 9 9.43 24.02 -8.34
CA GLN A 9 10.65 24.81 -8.21
C GLN A 9 10.38 26.18 -7.58
N HIS A 10 9.37 26.92 -8.07
CA HIS A 10 8.97 28.19 -7.46
C HIS A 10 8.57 28.02 -5.98
N ILE A 11 7.84 26.95 -5.64
CA ILE A 11 7.45 26.69 -4.25
C ILE A 11 8.69 26.45 -3.37
N LYS A 12 9.71 25.74 -3.87
CA LYS A 12 10.98 25.53 -3.16
C LYS A 12 11.73 26.84 -2.94
N GLU A 13 11.83 27.67 -3.98
CA GLU A 13 12.49 28.99 -3.91
C GLU A 13 11.78 29.92 -2.91
N LEU A 14 10.45 29.99 -2.96
CA LEU A 14 9.66 30.75 -1.99
C LEU A 14 9.94 30.25 -0.57
N LYS A 15 9.86 28.94 -0.31
CA LYS A 15 10.17 28.38 1.02
C LYS A 15 11.55 28.81 1.53
N ALA A 16 12.58 28.73 0.69
CA ALA A 16 13.93 29.16 1.04
C ALA A 16 14.00 30.65 1.41
N ILE A 17 13.26 31.52 0.70
CA ILE A 17 13.19 32.96 1.00
C ILE A 17 12.54 33.20 2.36
N TYR A 18 11.42 32.54 2.67
CA TYR A 18 10.77 32.68 3.98
C TYR A 18 11.68 32.19 5.12
N GLU A 19 12.36 31.06 4.94
CA GLU A 19 13.32 30.50 5.90
C GLU A 19 14.51 31.45 6.12
N THR A 20 15.09 31.99 5.05
CA THR A 20 16.22 32.94 5.11
C THR A 20 15.85 34.21 5.86
N ASN A 21 14.66 34.74 5.60
CA ASN A 21 14.17 35.97 6.25
C ASN A 21 13.58 35.71 7.64
N LYS A 22 13.59 34.46 8.14
CA LYS A 22 12.96 34.05 9.41
C LYS A 22 11.48 34.46 9.51
N ILE A 23 10.78 34.49 8.38
CA ILE A 23 9.36 34.82 8.31
C ILE A 23 8.56 33.53 8.40
N ASN A 24 7.47 33.54 9.17
CA ASN A 24 6.57 32.40 9.25
C ASN A 24 5.96 32.11 7.86
N ILE A 25 6.08 30.87 7.41
CA ILE A 25 5.55 30.44 6.11
C ILE A 25 4.01 30.43 6.21
N PRO A 26 3.28 31.15 5.35
CA PRO A 26 1.81 31.21 5.36
C PRO A 26 1.19 29.95 4.71
N LEU A 27 1.71 28.76 5.03
CA LEU A 27 1.28 27.49 4.47
C LEU A 27 0.61 26.64 5.54
N LYS A 28 -0.65 26.25 5.31
CA LYS A 28 -1.33 25.34 6.23
C LYS A 28 -0.66 23.97 6.21
N LYS A 29 -0.70 23.26 7.33
CA LYS A 29 -0.14 21.90 7.45
C LYS A 29 -0.63 20.95 6.35
N ARG A 30 -1.91 21.01 5.98
CA ARG A 30 -2.50 20.21 4.89
C ARG A 30 -1.85 20.49 3.54
N ASP A 31 -1.58 21.75 3.24
CA ASP A 31 -0.99 22.18 1.97
C ASP A 31 0.48 21.80 1.92
N ALA A 32 1.20 21.93 3.05
CA ALA A 32 2.57 21.45 3.18
C ALA A 32 2.69 19.94 2.89
N VAL A 33 1.77 19.14 3.44
CA VAL A 33 1.70 17.69 3.15
C VAL A 33 1.39 17.44 1.68
N SER A 34 0.45 18.18 1.10
CA SER A 34 0.05 18.01 -0.30
C SER A 34 1.20 18.34 -1.27
N VAL A 35 1.96 19.40 -0.99
CA VAL A 35 3.17 19.77 -1.74
C VAL A 35 4.24 18.67 -1.64
N ALA A 36 4.47 18.14 -0.43
CA ALA A 36 5.44 17.06 -0.23
C ALA A 36 5.05 15.80 -1.03
N ILE A 37 3.78 15.38 -0.96
CA ILE A 37 3.28 14.21 -1.71
C ILE A 37 3.36 14.47 -3.22
N THR A 38 3.00 15.66 -3.68
CA THR A 38 3.06 16.03 -5.11
C THR A 38 4.51 15.99 -5.62
N THR A 39 5.47 16.39 -4.79
CA THR A 39 6.91 16.31 -5.11
C THR A 39 7.34 14.86 -5.29
N LEU A 40 6.97 13.97 -4.37
CA LEU A 40 7.25 12.53 -4.46
C LEU A 40 6.60 11.90 -5.70
N VAL A 41 5.34 12.23 -5.99
CA VAL A 41 4.65 11.74 -7.19
C VAL A 41 5.37 12.22 -8.46
N TYR A 42 5.80 13.48 -8.49
CA TYR A 42 6.57 14.01 -9.62
C TYR A 42 7.88 13.25 -9.84
N GLU A 43 8.62 12.96 -8.76
CA GLU A 43 9.85 12.17 -8.81
C GLU A 43 9.57 10.75 -9.33
N GLN A 44 8.60 10.05 -8.75
CA GLN A 44 8.21 8.71 -9.19
C GLN A 44 7.85 8.68 -10.70
N GLN A 45 7.04 9.63 -11.16
CA GLN A 45 6.66 9.75 -12.57
C GLN A 45 7.85 10.09 -13.47
N SER A 46 8.75 10.96 -13.02
CA SER A 46 9.95 11.31 -13.78
C SER A 46 10.89 10.12 -13.92
N THR A 47 11.11 9.36 -12.85
CA THR A 47 11.93 8.14 -12.88
C THR A 47 11.34 7.14 -13.85
N MET A 48 10.04 6.81 -13.71
CA MET A 48 9.33 5.89 -14.59
C MET A 48 9.41 6.30 -16.08
N HIS A 49 9.30 7.61 -16.36
CA HIS A 49 9.44 8.12 -17.72
C HIS A 49 10.86 7.97 -18.27
N GLN A 50 11.89 8.24 -17.46
CA GLN A 50 13.29 8.12 -17.86
C GLN A 50 13.69 6.66 -18.07
N THR A 51 13.27 5.77 -17.18
CA THR A 51 13.57 4.33 -17.24
C THR A 51 12.64 3.57 -18.21
N LYS A 52 11.63 4.23 -18.77
CA LYS A 52 10.57 3.62 -19.59
C LYS A 52 9.87 2.44 -18.90
N THR A 53 9.71 2.52 -17.57
CA THR A 53 9.03 1.49 -16.77
C THR A 53 7.65 1.95 -16.31
N ASN A 54 6.72 1.00 -16.18
CA ASN A 54 5.37 1.26 -15.67
C ASN A 54 5.20 0.90 -14.17
N SER A 55 6.30 0.53 -13.52
CA SER A 55 6.34 0.09 -12.12
C SER A 55 7.43 0.84 -11.36
N ILE A 56 7.12 1.16 -10.11
CA ILE A 56 8.05 1.72 -9.12
C ILE A 56 7.60 1.24 -7.72
N PRO A 57 8.54 0.93 -6.80
CA PRO A 57 8.20 0.61 -5.42
C PRO A 57 7.40 1.75 -4.77
N ASP A 58 6.44 1.38 -3.92
CA ASP A 58 5.58 2.32 -3.18
C ASP A 58 4.92 3.40 -4.04
N ARG A 59 4.52 3.02 -5.27
CA ARG A 59 3.87 3.93 -6.20
C ARG A 59 2.65 4.61 -5.55
N ILE A 60 2.70 5.94 -5.49
CA ILE A 60 1.59 6.77 -5.04
C ILE A 60 0.67 7.02 -6.22
N VAL A 61 -0.60 6.62 -6.07
CA VAL A 61 -1.63 6.77 -7.11
C VAL A 61 -2.66 7.85 -6.78
N SER A 62 -2.69 8.32 -5.53
CA SER A 62 -3.59 9.37 -5.06
C SER A 62 -2.87 10.33 -4.11
N ILE A 63 -2.98 11.63 -4.38
CA ILE A 63 -2.41 12.69 -3.53
C ILE A 63 -3.16 12.76 -2.19
N HIS A 64 -4.49 12.55 -2.22
CA HIS A 64 -5.33 12.60 -1.03
C HIS A 64 -5.25 11.31 -0.21
N GLN A 65 -5.15 10.16 -0.87
CA GLN A 65 -5.10 8.85 -0.23
C GLN A 65 -3.75 8.18 -0.50
N ARG A 66 -2.70 8.75 0.08
CA ARG A 66 -1.30 8.35 -0.15
C ARG A 66 -0.96 6.91 0.25
N TYR A 67 -1.83 6.23 0.99
CA TYR A 67 -1.65 4.84 1.43
C TYR A 67 -2.26 3.82 0.45
N VAL A 68 -3.11 4.27 -0.49
CA VAL A 68 -3.66 3.38 -1.53
C VAL A 68 -2.52 2.96 -2.44
N ARG A 69 -2.41 1.66 -2.70
CA ARG A 69 -1.39 1.08 -3.58
C ARG A 69 -2.04 0.39 -4.78
N PRO A 70 -1.37 0.38 -5.93
CA PRO A 70 -1.76 -0.48 -7.04
C PRO A 70 -1.42 -1.95 -6.71
N ILE A 71 -2.38 -2.85 -6.92
CA ILE A 71 -2.20 -4.29 -6.74
C ILE A 71 -2.35 -4.97 -8.09
N VAL A 72 -1.28 -5.64 -8.55
CA VAL A 72 -1.29 -6.37 -9.83
C VAL A 72 -2.11 -7.65 -9.68
N ARG A 73 -3.04 -7.88 -10.61
CA ARG A 73 -3.87 -9.08 -10.66
C ARG A 73 -3.34 -10.02 -11.74
N GLY A 74 -3.24 -11.31 -11.44
CA GLY A 74 -2.81 -12.35 -12.39
C GLY A 74 -3.94 -12.96 -13.24
N LYS A 75 -5.16 -12.41 -13.21
CA LYS A 75 -6.33 -12.93 -13.93
C LYS A 75 -6.64 -12.06 -15.15
N GLU A 76 -7.22 -12.65 -16.20
CA GLU A 76 -7.73 -11.90 -17.35
C GLU A 76 -8.75 -10.83 -16.91
N GLY A 77 -8.61 -9.61 -17.47
CA GLY A 77 -9.40 -8.44 -17.10
C GLY A 77 -8.54 -7.25 -16.66
N LYS A 78 -8.95 -6.54 -15.59
CA LYS A 78 -8.20 -5.39 -15.07
C LYS A 78 -6.84 -5.85 -14.52
N LYS A 79 -5.76 -5.37 -15.14
CA LYS A 79 -4.37 -5.69 -14.76
C LYS A 79 -4.00 -5.23 -13.35
N VAL A 80 -4.63 -4.15 -12.88
CA VAL A 80 -4.34 -3.53 -11.57
C VAL A 80 -5.65 -3.14 -10.90
N GLU A 81 -5.77 -3.45 -9.61
CA GLU A 81 -6.83 -2.98 -8.74
C GLU A 81 -6.27 -1.95 -7.75
N LEU A 82 -7.11 -0.98 -7.36
CA LEU A 82 -6.78 0.03 -6.35
C LEU A 82 -7.64 -0.23 -5.12
N GLY A 83 -7.02 -0.40 -3.96
CA GLY A 83 -7.78 -0.66 -2.75
C GLY A 83 -6.97 -1.41 -1.70
N SER A 84 -7.63 -1.67 -0.58
CA SER A 84 -7.13 -2.59 0.42
C SER A 84 -7.41 -4.02 -0.01
N LYS A 85 -6.43 -4.91 0.19
CA LYS A 85 -6.63 -6.35 0.14
C LYS A 85 -7.15 -6.83 1.49
N LEU A 86 -8.17 -7.69 1.45
CA LEU A 86 -8.85 -8.22 2.62
C LEU A 86 -8.74 -9.74 2.64
N GLN A 87 -8.61 -10.30 3.84
CA GLN A 87 -8.81 -11.73 4.09
C GLN A 87 -10.04 -11.88 4.98
N VAL A 88 -11.04 -12.59 4.47
CA VAL A 88 -12.37 -12.67 5.07
C VAL A 88 -12.82 -14.13 5.12
N PRO A 89 -12.65 -14.85 6.25
CA PRO A 89 -13.27 -16.16 6.42
C PRO A 89 -14.79 -16.04 6.58
N LEU A 90 -15.49 -17.09 6.12
CA LEU A 90 -16.93 -17.28 6.25
C LEU A 90 -17.20 -18.41 7.25
N HIS A 91 -18.07 -18.17 8.22
CA HIS A 91 -18.56 -19.19 9.16
C HIS A 91 -20.07 -19.04 9.32
N ASN A 92 -20.82 -20.09 8.99
CA ASN A 92 -22.28 -20.14 9.14
C ASN A 92 -23.01 -18.90 8.58
N GLY A 93 -22.63 -18.45 7.38
CA GLY A 93 -23.22 -17.27 6.74
C GLY A 93 -22.70 -15.92 7.26
N SER A 94 -21.89 -15.90 8.32
CA SER A 94 -21.26 -14.70 8.86
C SER A 94 -19.83 -14.54 8.36
N THR A 95 -19.42 -13.31 8.04
CA THR A 95 -18.07 -13.00 7.57
C THR A 95 -17.27 -12.30 8.67
N PHE A 96 -15.97 -12.61 8.75
CA PHE A 96 -15.07 -12.01 9.74
C PHE A 96 -13.89 -11.39 9.04
N LEU A 97 -13.37 -10.27 9.56
CA LEU A 97 -12.20 -9.61 8.98
C LEU A 97 -10.92 -10.10 9.67
N ASP A 98 -10.13 -10.93 8.99
CA ASP A 98 -8.89 -11.49 9.54
C ASP A 98 -7.68 -10.60 9.31
N LYS A 99 -7.60 -10.01 8.12
CA LYS A 99 -6.50 -9.14 7.71
C LYS A 99 -7.01 -8.09 6.73
N LEU A 100 -6.64 -6.85 6.98
CA LEU A 100 -6.81 -5.72 6.06
C LEU A 100 -5.44 -5.10 5.83
N SER A 101 -5.05 -4.95 4.57
CA SER A 101 -3.77 -4.35 4.20
C SER A 101 -3.90 -3.58 2.90
N TRP A 102 -3.28 -2.40 2.83
CA TRP A 102 -3.14 -1.64 1.59
C TRP A 102 -1.98 -2.15 0.72
N ASN A 103 -1.09 -2.95 1.30
CA ASN A 103 -0.04 -3.66 0.57
C ASN A 103 -0.54 -5.03 0.09
N ASN A 104 0.00 -5.49 -1.04
CA ASN A 104 -0.27 -6.83 -1.52
C ASN A 104 0.28 -7.88 -0.54
N PHE A 105 -0.48 -8.94 -0.30
CA PHE A 105 -0.04 -10.10 0.48
C PHE A 105 -0.54 -11.39 -0.17
N SER A 106 0.16 -12.51 0.06
CA SER A 106 -0.27 -13.83 -0.41
C SER A 106 -1.31 -14.42 0.54
N GLU A 107 -2.44 -14.88 0.01
CA GLU A 107 -3.48 -15.55 0.81
C GLU A 107 -2.95 -16.84 1.45
N GLY A 108 -2.11 -17.59 0.74
CA GLY A 108 -1.48 -18.81 1.26
C GLY A 108 -0.63 -18.55 2.51
N THR A 109 0.14 -17.46 2.53
CA THR A 109 0.92 -17.09 3.73
C THR A 109 0.05 -16.68 4.91
N CYS A 110 -1.17 -16.21 4.65
CA CYS A 110 -2.09 -15.82 5.70
C CYS A 110 -3.07 -16.93 6.09
N LEU A 111 -3.01 -18.09 5.41
CA LEU A 111 -3.93 -19.20 5.64
C LEU A 111 -3.76 -19.78 7.04
N VAL A 112 -2.51 -20.06 7.45
CA VAL A 112 -2.19 -20.63 8.76
C VAL A 112 -2.71 -19.72 9.88
N ALA A 113 -2.38 -18.43 9.82
CA ALA A 113 -2.84 -17.44 10.79
C ALA A 113 -4.37 -17.30 10.80
N SER A 114 -5.04 -17.42 9.65
CA SER A 114 -6.49 -17.38 9.56
C SER A 114 -7.14 -18.63 10.16
N VAL A 115 -6.55 -19.81 9.94
CA VAL A 115 -7.00 -21.08 10.55
C VAL A 115 -6.81 -21.08 12.07
N GLU A 116 -5.71 -20.52 12.58
CA GLU A 116 -5.49 -20.36 14.01
C GLU A 116 -6.48 -19.39 14.65
N LYS A 117 -6.73 -18.24 14.01
CA LYS A 117 -7.78 -17.30 14.42
C LYS A 117 -9.16 -17.94 14.41
N TYR A 118 -9.46 -18.75 13.40
CA TYR A 118 -10.72 -19.47 13.30
C TYR A 118 -10.90 -20.44 14.47
N LYS A 119 -9.87 -21.24 14.77
CA LYS A 119 -9.88 -22.15 15.91
C LYS A 119 -10.11 -21.40 17.21
N GLY A 120 -9.39 -20.30 17.46
CA GLY A 120 -9.55 -19.51 18.68
C GLY A 120 -10.91 -18.79 18.81
N ARG A 121 -11.63 -18.56 17.71
CA ARG A 121 -12.95 -17.90 17.74
C ARG A 121 -14.10 -18.86 18.00
N PHE A 122 -14.01 -20.08 17.49
CA PHE A 122 -15.12 -21.03 17.49
C PHE A 122 -14.83 -22.30 18.27
N ASP A 123 -13.59 -22.48 18.76
CA ASP A 123 -13.08 -23.73 19.34
C ASP A 123 -13.25 -24.96 18.42
N ILE A 124 -13.40 -24.71 17.11
CA ILE A 124 -13.57 -25.72 16.08
C ILE A 124 -12.26 -25.90 15.31
N ILE A 125 -11.86 -27.16 15.13
CA ILE A 125 -10.77 -27.53 14.25
C ILE A 125 -11.34 -27.75 12.84
N LEU A 126 -10.94 -26.90 11.89
CA LEU A 126 -11.33 -27.05 10.49
C LEU A 126 -10.84 -28.39 9.90
N PRO A 127 -11.62 -29.06 9.03
CA PRO A 127 -11.13 -30.20 8.26
C PRO A 127 -9.84 -29.81 7.51
N GLY A 128 -8.77 -30.57 7.71
CA GLY A 128 -7.45 -30.25 7.14
C GLY A 128 -6.57 -29.31 7.97
N TYR A 129 -6.97 -28.93 9.19
CA TYR A 129 -6.14 -28.12 10.11
C TYR A 129 -4.72 -28.65 10.26
N TRP A 130 -4.57 -29.96 10.48
CA TRP A 130 -3.27 -30.61 10.62
C TRP A 130 -2.44 -30.59 9.34
N HIS A 131 -3.09 -30.69 8.18
CA HIS A 131 -2.43 -30.58 6.88
C HIS A 131 -1.91 -29.16 6.65
N THR A 132 -2.69 -28.13 6.99
CA THR A 132 -2.28 -26.73 6.92
C THR A 132 -1.13 -26.41 7.88
N LYS A 133 -1.15 -26.98 9.10
CA LYS A 133 -0.05 -26.88 10.08
C LYS A 133 1.22 -27.58 9.58
N PHE A 134 1.09 -28.76 8.95
CA PHE A 134 2.21 -29.51 8.41
C PHE A 134 2.92 -28.76 7.27
N ILE A 135 2.15 -28.23 6.30
CA ILE A 135 2.68 -27.41 5.21
C ILE A 135 3.35 -26.12 5.74
N ALA A 136 2.85 -25.57 6.84
CA ALA A 136 3.47 -24.40 7.47
C ALA A 136 4.86 -24.69 8.04
N GLN A 137 5.03 -25.87 8.65
CA GLN A 137 6.30 -26.29 9.24
C GLN A 137 7.39 -26.51 8.17
N GLU A 138 7.05 -27.09 7.02
CA GLU A 138 7.99 -27.29 5.91
C GLU A 138 8.48 -25.96 5.32
N LYS A 139 7.64 -24.92 5.25
CA LYS A 139 8.04 -23.61 4.70
C LYS A 139 8.86 -22.72 5.63
N THR A 140 8.99 -23.10 6.90
CA THR A 140 9.75 -22.32 7.90
C THR A 140 11.14 -22.92 8.15
N GLY A 141 11.50 -24.00 7.43
CA GLY A 141 12.77 -24.71 7.57
C GLY A 141 13.79 -24.49 6.45
N ASP A 142 13.52 -23.58 5.51
CA ASP A 142 14.40 -23.22 4.38
C ASP A 142 14.97 -21.79 4.53
N ASP A 143 15.46 -21.44 5.73
CA ASP A 143 16.31 -20.26 5.99
C ASP A 143 17.72 -20.70 6.45
#